data_AF-A0A815J6C5-F1
#
_entry.id   AF-A0A815J6C5-F1
#
_cell.length_a   1.000
_cell.length_b   1.000
_cell.length_c   1.000
_cell.angle_alpha   90.00
_cell.angle_beta   90.00
_cell.angle_gamma   90.00
#
_symmetry.space_group_name_H-M   'P 1'
#
loop_
_entity.id
_entity.type
_entity.pdbx_description
1 polymer ?
#
loop_
_entity_poly.entity_id
_entity_poly.type
_entity_poly.pdbx_seq_one_letter_code
_entity_poly.pdbx_strand_id
1 'polypeptide(L)'
;MENPIFEYTKVIKPLKVNSKCPPKPSEAAPRIRYKTYRNDNFTIANHLETYQVHTFHLDGVNHFFSHSIELDKSETSSLDKISILRSICMTLCLRYREQRVAVKIRHELAQNLIVQTYNKKPEFIQKLFSKTIEGEALRTSVRAMHRSLYSPGLFRRKRRACYMTTGQEFINVMEKDGGMIPDDEQCQKIQELQDKEIRKRKEMAFHSSPEFTYTLLPDGVLHISRADTALRNMASKHVLQASCEPEVIYAGTCRFERRGDVVFLVMDNDSGTYTPKNNQDELARLKNLLEWNFRGLKVDVKTYVPPGMDDNDEEENA
;
A
#
# COMPACT_ATOMS: atom_id res chain seq x y z
N MET A 1 22.32 43.60 -21.64
CA MET A 1 22.02 43.33 -20.21
C MET A 1 21.89 41.82 -20.07
N GLU A 2 22.98 41.17 -19.68
CA GLU A 2 23.04 39.73 -19.47
C GLU A 2 22.60 39.41 -18.03
N ASN A 3 21.65 38.51 -17.88
CA ASN A 3 21.20 38.04 -16.56
C ASN A 3 22.23 37.02 -16.02
N PRO A 4 22.77 37.21 -14.81
CA PRO A 4 23.63 36.20 -14.20
C PRO A 4 22.78 34.99 -13.80
N ILE A 5 23.02 33.87 -14.46
CA ILE A 5 22.52 32.55 -14.05
C ILE A 5 23.32 32.16 -12.81
N PHE A 6 22.69 32.22 -11.63
CA PHE A 6 23.25 31.68 -10.40
C PHE A 6 23.19 30.14 -10.45
N GLU A 7 24.30 29.50 -10.82
CA GLU A 7 24.49 28.06 -10.63
C GLU A 7 24.67 27.77 -9.13
N TYR A 8 23.59 27.41 -8.45
CA TYR A 8 23.63 26.77 -7.13
C TYR A 8 23.76 25.25 -7.28
N THR A 9 24.89 24.77 -7.78
CA THR A 9 25.28 23.36 -7.67
C THR A 9 25.92 23.12 -6.30
N LYS A 10 25.11 23.20 -5.24
CA LYS A 10 25.51 22.66 -3.94
C LYS A 10 25.63 21.14 -4.11
N VAL A 11 26.85 20.63 -4.05
CA VAL A 11 27.13 19.19 -4.01
C VAL A 11 26.54 18.65 -2.70
N ILE A 12 25.33 18.12 -2.78
CA ILE A 12 24.68 17.44 -1.65
C ILE A 12 25.45 16.15 -1.44
N LYS A 13 26.22 16.06 -0.34
CA LYS A 13 26.85 14.80 0.06
C LYS A 13 25.75 13.75 0.24
N PRO A 14 25.94 12.51 -0.24
CA PRO A 14 24.95 11.46 -0.08
C PRO A 14 24.68 11.25 1.40
N LEU A 15 23.43 11.47 1.82
CA LEU A 15 22.98 11.23 3.19
C LEU A 15 23.15 9.74 3.50
N LYS A 16 23.75 9.42 4.65
CA LYS A 16 23.80 8.05 5.14
C LYS A 16 22.39 7.65 5.55
N VAL A 17 21.79 6.73 4.79
CA VAL A 17 20.45 6.21 5.07
C VAL A 17 20.56 5.10 6.12
N ASN A 18 19.98 5.29 7.30
CA ASN A 18 19.86 4.23 8.30
C ASN A 18 18.69 3.31 7.93
N SER A 19 18.97 2.05 7.62
CA SER A 19 17.98 1.08 7.13
C SER A 19 17.06 0.54 8.23
N LYS A 20 17.43 0.67 9.50
CA LYS A 20 16.75 0.01 10.61
C LYS A 20 15.29 0.43 10.73
N CYS A 21 14.40 -0.55 10.88
CA CYS A 21 12.99 -0.29 11.15
C CYS A 21 12.83 0.56 12.42
N PRO A 22 12.09 1.68 12.38
CA PRO A 22 11.82 2.47 13.57
C PRO A 22 10.95 1.67 14.55
N PRO A 23 11.08 1.91 15.86
CA PRO A 23 10.21 1.29 16.84
C PRO A 23 8.76 1.73 16.63
N LYS A 24 7.81 0.88 17.03
CA LYS A 24 6.39 1.25 17.08
C LYS A 24 6.22 2.48 18.00
N PRO A 25 5.38 3.46 17.63
CA PRO A 25 5.03 4.55 18.55
C PRO A 25 4.48 3.98 19.87
N SER A 26 4.84 4.63 20.99
CA SER A 26 4.33 4.29 22.31
C SER A 26 2.84 4.62 22.48
N GLU A 27 2.39 5.66 21.77
CA GLU A 27 0.99 6.04 21.70
C GLU A 27 0.19 5.01 20.88
N ALA A 28 -1.05 4.76 21.31
CA ALA A 28 -1.96 3.94 20.54
C ALA A 28 -2.29 4.63 19.21
N ALA A 29 -2.43 3.85 18.14
CA ALA A 29 -2.84 4.40 16.87
C ALA A 29 -4.22 5.08 16.97
N PRO A 30 -4.43 6.18 16.26
CA PRO A 30 -5.74 6.82 16.17
C PRO A 30 -6.75 5.93 15.42
N ARG A 31 -8.02 6.36 15.42
CA ARG A 31 -9.09 5.65 14.72
C ARG A 31 -8.86 5.68 13.22
N ILE A 32 -8.85 4.51 12.59
CA ILE A 32 -8.72 4.38 11.14
C ILE A 32 -10.03 4.75 10.49
N ARG A 33 -9.99 5.75 9.61
CA ARG A 33 -11.11 6.03 8.72
C ARG A 33 -11.10 5.03 7.58
N TYR A 34 -12.24 4.40 7.31
CA TYR A 34 -12.38 3.52 6.16
C TYR A 34 -13.60 3.83 5.30
N LYS A 35 -13.54 3.41 4.04
CA LYS A 35 -14.65 3.49 3.08
C LYS A 35 -14.65 2.25 2.20
N THR A 36 -15.85 1.72 1.97
CA THR A 36 -16.08 0.67 0.97
C THR A 36 -16.77 1.30 -0.25
N TYR A 37 -16.24 1.00 -1.43
CA TYR A 37 -16.79 1.38 -2.72
C TYR A 37 -17.40 0.12 -3.36
N ARG A 38 -18.68 0.19 -3.72
CA ARG A 38 -19.30 -0.77 -4.63
C ARG A 38 -19.23 -0.22 -6.04
N ASN A 39 -18.70 -1.00 -6.95
CA ASN A 39 -18.54 -0.62 -8.34
C ASN A 39 -19.55 -1.36 -9.21
N ASP A 40 -20.77 -0.85 -9.24
CA ASP A 40 -21.85 -1.44 -10.05
C ASP A 40 -21.60 -1.24 -11.56
N ASN A 41 -20.87 -0.17 -11.94
CA ASN A 41 -20.65 0.18 -13.35
C ASN A 41 -19.72 -0.81 -14.08
N PHE A 42 -18.65 -1.27 -13.42
CA PHE A 42 -17.73 -2.25 -14.02
C PHE A 42 -18.33 -3.64 -14.13
N THR A 43 -19.13 -3.99 -13.12
CA THR A 43 -19.94 -5.20 -13.03
C THR A 43 -20.90 -5.29 -14.21
N ILE A 44 -21.63 -4.21 -14.51
CA ILE A 44 -22.56 -4.17 -15.64
C ILE A 44 -21.83 -4.27 -16.98
N ALA A 45 -20.74 -3.50 -17.18
CA ALA A 45 -20.04 -3.43 -18.46
C ALA A 45 -19.33 -4.73 -18.86
N ASN A 46 -18.92 -5.54 -17.88
CA ASN A 46 -18.13 -6.76 -18.12
C ASN A 46 -18.83 -8.05 -17.67
N HIS A 47 -20.11 -7.99 -17.29
CA HIS A 47 -20.85 -9.11 -16.69
C HIS A 47 -20.13 -9.77 -15.50
N LEU A 48 -19.40 -8.97 -14.72
CA LEU A 48 -18.68 -9.43 -13.53
C LEU A 48 -19.56 -9.23 -12.28
N GLU A 49 -19.37 -10.02 -11.23
CA GLU A 49 -20.03 -9.76 -9.94
C GLU A 49 -19.62 -8.39 -9.36
N THR A 50 -20.45 -7.84 -8.45
CA THR A 50 -20.19 -6.56 -7.81
C THR A 50 -18.86 -6.58 -7.07
N TYR A 51 -17.95 -5.71 -7.50
CA TYR A 51 -16.63 -5.59 -6.90
C TYR A 51 -16.64 -4.58 -5.76
N GLN A 52 -16.14 -5.00 -4.60
CA GLN A 52 -15.92 -4.12 -3.46
C GLN A 52 -14.44 -3.74 -3.35
N VAL A 53 -14.19 -2.44 -3.21
CA VAL A 53 -12.87 -1.90 -2.90
C VAL A 53 -12.93 -1.16 -1.59
N HIS A 54 -12.00 -1.49 -0.71
CA HIS A 54 -11.86 -0.89 0.61
C HIS A 54 -10.69 0.08 0.59
N THR A 55 -10.88 1.24 1.22
CA THR A 55 -9.80 2.17 1.50
C THR A 55 -9.71 2.38 2.99
N PHE A 56 -8.50 2.31 3.52
CA PHE A 56 -8.17 2.55 4.92
C PHE A 56 -7.14 3.67 4.97
N HIS A 57 -7.42 4.72 5.74
CA HIS A 57 -6.48 5.80 5.96
C HIS A 57 -5.62 5.45 7.18
N LEU A 58 -4.39 5.01 6.91
CA LEU A 58 -3.43 4.63 7.94
C LEU A 58 -2.66 5.85 8.43
N ASP A 59 -2.42 5.88 9.73
CA ASP A 59 -1.60 6.90 10.37
C ASP A 59 -0.16 6.40 10.49
N GLY A 60 0.77 7.35 10.68
CA GLY A 60 2.17 7.03 10.94
C GLY A 60 2.98 6.50 9.75
N VAL A 61 2.43 6.47 8.54
CA VAL A 61 3.15 5.98 7.34
C VAL A 61 4.52 6.66 7.16
N ASN A 62 4.60 7.98 7.37
CA ASN A 62 5.87 8.71 7.32
C ASN A 62 6.85 8.29 8.42
N HIS A 63 6.36 7.99 9.62
CA HIS A 63 7.21 7.48 10.70
C HIS A 63 7.84 6.15 10.29
N PHE A 64 7.03 5.22 9.77
CA PHE A 64 7.52 3.88 9.43
C PHE A 64 8.37 3.82 8.17
N PHE A 65 8.16 4.70 7.19
CA PHE A 65 8.78 4.58 5.87
C PHE A 65 9.69 5.73 5.46
N SER A 66 9.82 6.79 6.27
CA SER A 66 10.83 7.81 5.98
C SER A 66 12.24 7.24 6.13
N HIS A 67 13.13 7.67 5.23
CA HIS A 67 14.56 7.53 5.46
C HIS A 67 14.92 8.31 6.73
N SER A 68 15.51 7.63 7.71
CA SER A 68 16.07 8.32 8.88
C SER A 68 17.22 9.19 8.39
N ILE A 69 16.98 10.49 8.29
CA ILE A 69 18.04 11.46 7.99
C ILE A 69 18.80 11.64 9.29
N GLU A 70 19.96 10.98 9.42
CA GLU A 70 20.93 11.34 10.45
C GLU A 70 21.47 12.72 10.09
N LEU A 71 20.86 13.75 10.69
CA LEU A 71 21.37 15.10 10.62
C LEU A 71 22.76 15.11 11.26
N ASP A 72 23.75 15.54 10.49
CA ASP A 72 25.11 15.71 10.97
C ASP A 72 25.07 16.66 12.16
N LYS A 73 25.36 16.14 13.36
CA LYS A 73 25.22 16.87 14.65
C LYS A 73 26.13 18.10 14.74
N SER A 74 26.98 18.33 13.74
CA SER A 74 27.89 19.46 13.64
C SER A 74 27.22 20.78 13.19
N GLU A 75 26.00 20.77 12.64
CA GLU A 75 25.33 21.98 12.13
C GLU A 75 24.10 22.47 12.94
N THR A 76 23.72 21.78 14.02
CA THR A 76 22.44 22.03 14.72
C THR A 76 22.39 23.27 15.63
N SER A 77 23.44 24.09 15.73
CA SER A 77 23.46 25.22 16.67
C SER A 77 22.66 26.47 16.25
N SER A 78 22.13 26.54 15.01
CA SER A 78 21.48 27.77 14.51
C SER A 78 20.00 27.66 14.15
N LEU A 79 19.38 26.48 14.26
CA LEU A 79 18.00 26.25 13.78
C LEU A 79 16.89 26.42 14.84
N ASP A 80 17.25 26.70 16.10
CA ASP A 80 16.30 26.81 17.22
C ASP A 80 15.42 28.07 17.22
N LYS A 81 15.61 29.02 16.30
CA LYS A 81 14.85 30.30 16.31
C LYS A 81 13.57 30.31 15.44
N ILE A 82 13.29 29.26 14.68
CA ILE A 82 12.15 29.26 13.73
C ILE A 82 10.87 28.62 14.32
N SER A 83 10.93 28.00 15.50
CA SER A 83 9.80 27.20 16.02
C SER A 83 8.69 27.99 16.73
N ILE A 84 8.95 29.21 17.22
CA ILE A 84 7.98 29.93 18.09
C ILE A 84 6.97 30.78 17.27
N LEU A 85 7.37 31.32 16.12
CA LEU A 85 6.51 32.18 15.28
C LEU A 85 5.45 31.40 14.46
N ARG A 86 5.55 30.07 14.38
CA ARG A 86 4.59 29.23 13.64
C ARG A 86 3.31 28.90 14.43
N SER A 87 3.27 29.11 15.74
CA SER A 87 2.23 28.53 16.59
C SER A 87 0.96 29.38 16.78
N ILE A 88 0.96 30.69 16.50
CA ILE A 88 -0.12 31.58 17.01
C ILE A 88 -1.02 32.17 15.92
N CYS A 89 -0.58 32.30 14.66
CA CYS A 89 -1.24 33.23 13.72
C CYS A 89 -2.23 32.60 12.70
N MET A 90 -2.66 31.35 12.90
CA MET A 90 -3.06 30.53 11.75
C MET A 90 -4.52 29.98 11.81
N THR A 91 -5.23 29.99 12.93
CA THR A 91 -6.38 29.10 13.19
C THR A 91 -7.63 29.16 12.28
N LEU A 92 -7.84 30.13 11.37
CA LEU A 92 -9.02 30.13 10.48
C LEU A 92 -8.75 30.33 8.97
N CYS A 93 -7.64 30.96 8.56
CA CYS A 93 -7.15 30.87 7.17
C CYS A 93 -6.33 29.59 6.90
N LEU A 94 -6.03 28.82 7.95
CA LEU A 94 -5.25 27.59 7.91
C LEU A 94 -5.87 26.53 7.01
N ARG A 95 -7.15 26.16 7.08
CA ARG A 95 -7.61 24.90 6.45
C ARG A 95 -7.32 24.76 4.95
N TYR A 96 -7.37 25.84 4.16
CA TYR A 96 -7.08 25.79 2.72
C TYR A 96 -5.56 25.88 2.43
N ARG A 97 -4.83 26.69 3.20
CA ARG A 97 -3.36 26.74 3.14
C ARG A 97 -2.72 25.48 3.72
N GLU A 98 -3.28 24.88 4.76
CA GLU A 98 -2.96 23.57 5.33
C GLU A 98 -3.21 22.48 4.33
N GLN A 99 -4.25 22.53 3.51
CA GLN A 99 -4.37 21.51 2.46
C GLN A 99 -3.23 21.62 1.45
N ARG A 100 -2.88 22.83 0.97
CA ARG A 100 -1.75 22.99 0.04
C ARG A 100 -0.39 22.74 0.68
N VAL A 101 -0.20 23.19 1.92
CA VAL A 101 1.03 22.99 2.70
C VAL A 101 1.13 21.55 3.16
N ALA A 102 0.05 20.88 3.57
CA ALA A 102 0.04 19.45 3.87
C ALA A 102 0.17 18.61 2.62
N VAL A 103 -0.34 19.04 1.46
CA VAL A 103 -0.06 18.37 0.18
C VAL A 103 1.41 18.55 -0.17
N LYS A 104 1.97 19.76 -0.02
CA LYS A 104 3.40 20.00 -0.26
C LYS A 104 4.28 19.24 0.73
N ILE A 105 3.96 19.26 2.02
CA ILE A 105 4.65 18.51 3.07
C ILE A 105 4.49 17.01 2.84
N ARG A 106 3.30 16.52 2.47
CA ARG A 106 3.13 15.11 2.09
C ARG A 106 3.95 14.77 0.86
N HIS A 107 4.04 15.67 -0.11
CA HIS A 107 4.87 15.46 -1.29
C HIS A 107 6.36 15.41 -0.95
N GLU A 108 6.84 16.34 -0.12
CA GLU A 108 8.23 16.38 0.37
C GLU A 108 8.53 15.19 1.30
N LEU A 109 7.57 14.77 2.14
CA LEU A 109 7.70 13.58 2.98
C LEU A 109 7.67 12.31 2.13
N ALA A 110 6.79 12.24 1.11
CA ALA A 110 6.72 11.16 0.14
C ALA A 110 8.02 11.01 -0.65
N GLN A 111 8.68 12.12 -1.01
CA GLN A 111 10.01 12.09 -1.62
C GLN A 111 11.08 11.47 -0.70
N ASN A 112 10.86 11.47 0.62
CA ASN A 112 11.73 10.84 1.61
C ASN A 112 11.23 9.45 2.05
N LEU A 113 10.08 9.00 1.54
CA LEU A 113 9.59 7.66 1.80
C LEU A 113 10.36 6.65 0.96
N ILE A 114 10.49 5.44 1.48
CA ILE A 114 10.85 4.26 0.70
C ILE A 114 9.69 3.99 -0.26
N VAL A 115 9.74 4.62 -1.42
CA VAL A 115 8.80 4.38 -2.53
C VAL A 115 9.46 3.49 -3.55
N GLN A 116 8.66 2.58 -4.07
CA GLN A 116 9.06 1.71 -5.14
C GLN A 116 8.68 2.36 -6.46
N THR A 117 9.65 2.49 -7.35
CA THR A 117 9.44 2.95 -8.72
C THR A 117 9.07 1.77 -9.60
N TYR A 118 8.12 1.98 -10.51
CA TYR A 118 7.66 0.95 -11.43
C TYR A 118 8.80 0.26 -12.20
N ASN A 119 8.61 -1.04 -12.44
CA ASN A 119 9.53 -1.83 -13.25
C ASN A 119 9.57 -1.31 -14.70
N LYS A 120 10.77 -0.97 -15.17
CA LYS A 120 11.00 -0.46 -16.53
C LYS A 120 10.84 -1.52 -17.61
N LYS A 121 10.62 -2.81 -17.31
CA LYS A 121 10.75 -3.88 -18.32
C LYS A 121 9.61 -3.94 -19.37
N PRO A 122 8.32 -3.70 -19.06
CA PRO A 122 7.28 -3.70 -20.10
C PRO A 122 7.19 -2.34 -20.82
N GLU A 123 7.27 -2.32 -22.16
CA GLU A 123 7.19 -1.10 -22.97
C GLU A 123 5.89 -0.31 -22.71
N PHE A 124 4.75 -1.01 -22.57
CA PHE A 124 3.48 -0.37 -22.24
C PHE A 124 3.52 0.38 -20.91
N ILE A 125 4.18 -0.17 -19.89
CA ILE A 125 4.32 0.47 -18.58
C ILE A 125 5.25 1.68 -18.69
N GLN A 126 6.36 1.57 -19.42
CA GLN A 126 7.22 2.72 -19.69
C GLN A 126 6.45 3.86 -20.37
N LYS A 127 5.62 3.52 -21.35
CA LYS A 127 4.79 4.45 -22.10
C LYS A 127 3.75 5.12 -21.22
N LEU A 128 3.05 4.34 -20.39
CA LEU A 128 2.07 4.81 -19.41
C LEU A 128 2.66 5.82 -18.42
N PHE A 129 3.90 5.62 -17.96
CA PHE A 129 4.57 6.54 -17.02
C PHE A 129 5.51 7.55 -17.69
N SER A 130 5.60 7.55 -19.02
CA SER A 130 6.44 8.51 -19.74
C SER A 130 5.91 9.95 -19.59
N LYS A 131 6.81 10.94 -19.63
CA LYS A 131 6.45 12.37 -19.64
C LYS A 131 5.95 12.86 -21.02
N THR A 132 5.64 11.95 -21.93
CA THR A 132 5.13 12.28 -23.27
C THR A 132 3.64 12.63 -23.22
N ILE A 133 3.14 13.29 -24.26
CA ILE A 133 1.71 13.58 -24.43
C ILE A 133 0.89 12.28 -24.40
N GLU A 134 1.41 11.22 -25.01
CA GLU A 134 0.76 9.93 -25.06
C GLU A 134 0.67 9.27 -23.68
N GLY A 135 1.76 9.31 -22.90
CA GLY A 135 1.74 8.85 -21.50
C GLY A 135 0.76 9.61 -20.63
N GLU A 136 0.66 10.94 -20.80
CA GLU A 136 -0.32 11.76 -20.08
C GLU A 136 -1.76 11.44 -20.48
N ALA A 137 -2.02 11.20 -21.77
CA ALA A 137 -3.33 10.78 -22.26
C ALA A 137 -3.74 9.41 -21.68
N LEU A 138 -2.80 8.45 -21.63
CA LEU A 138 -3.03 7.13 -21.02
C LEU A 138 -3.33 7.25 -19.52
N ARG A 139 -2.53 8.01 -18.75
CA ARG A 139 -2.81 8.24 -17.31
C ARG A 139 -4.13 8.94 -17.08
N THR A 140 -4.47 9.94 -17.91
CA THR A 140 -5.75 10.65 -17.81
C THR A 140 -6.92 9.70 -18.05
N SER A 141 -6.80 8.82 -19.05
CA SER A 141 -7.80 7.79 -19.36
C SER A 141 -7.95 6.80 -18.21
N VAL A 142 -6.85 6.32 -17.64
CA VAL A 142 -6.90 5.45 -16.45
C VAL A 142 -7.49 6.18 -15.25
N ARG A 143 -7.10 7.41 -14.96
CA ARG A 143 -7.68 8.22 -13.86
C ARG A 143 -9.17 8.46 -14.09
N ALA A 144 -9.61 8.66 -15.33
CA ALA A 144 -11.02 8.78 -15.67
C ALA A 144 -11.77 7.46 -15.46
N MET A 145 -11.19 6.33 -15.86
CA MET A 145 -11.71 5.00 -15.56
C MET A 145 -11.78 4.79 -14.05
N HIS A 146 -10.67 4.93 -13.33
CA HIS A 146 -10.60 4.88 -11.86
C HIS A 146 -11.69 5.77 -11.23
N ARG A 147 -11.81 7.03 -11.64
CA ARG A 147 -12.85 7.92 -11.15
C ARG A 147 -14.24 7.40 -11.47
N SER A 148 -14.50 6.87 -12.67
CA SER A 148 -15.80 6.26 -13.02
C SER A 148 -16.12 5.03 -12.16
N LEU A 149 -15.10 4.23 -11.85
CA LEU A 149 -15.17 2.99 -11.08
C LEU A 149 -15.37 3.24 -9.57
N TYR A 150 -14.73 4.28 -9.02
CA TYR A 150 -14.72 4.55 -7.58
C TYR A 150 -15.50 5.79 -7.15
N SER A 151 -15.98 6.61 -8.10
CA SER A 151 -16.83 7.74 -7.75
C SER A 151 -18.13 7.24 -7.11
N PRO A 152 -18.72 8.02 -6.19
CA PRO A 152 -20.12 7.84 -5.89
C PRO A 152 -20.88 7.94 -7.22
N GLY A 153 -21.58 6.87 -7.61
CA GLY A 153 -22.41 6.87 -8.81
C GLY A 153 -23.40 8.03 -8.82
N LEU A 154 -24.15 8.19 -9.91
CA LEU A 154 -25.13 9.28 -10.09
C LEU A 154 -26.05 9.49 -8.87
N PHE A 155 -26.39 8.41 -8.16
CA PHE A 155 -27.11 8.47 -6.90
C PHE A 155 -26.16 8.62 -5.71
N ARG A 156 -25.86 9.88 -5.37
CA ARG A 156 -25.11 10.27 -4.17
C ARG A 156 -25.87 9.88 -2.88
N ARG A 157 -25.78 8.62 -2.46
CA ARG A 157 -26.05 8.28 -1.06
C ARG A 157 -24.98 8.97 -0.21
N LYS A 158 -25.39 9.80 0.77
CA LYS A 158 -24.47 10.43 1.74
C LYS A 158 -23.67 9.31 2.41
N ARG A 159 -22.42 9.11 1.97
CA ARG A 159 -21.54 8.09 2.53
C ARG A 159 -21.14 8.57 3.92
N ARG A 160 -21.57 7.84 4.96
CA ARG A 160 -21.09 8.08 6.33
C ARG A 160 -19.62 7.67 6.37
N ALA A 161 -18.79 8.50 6.98
CA ALA A 161 -17.44 8.10 7.30
C ALA A 161 -17.54 7.00 8.36
N CYS A 162 -16.97 5.84 8.06
CA CYS A 162 -16.87 4.75 9.02
C CYS A 162 -15.47 4.78 9.64
N TYR A 163 -15.39 4.34 10.89
CA TYR A 163 -14.16 4.31 11.66
C TYR A 163 -14.00 2.95 12.30
N MET A 164 -12.76 2.51 12.47
CA MET A 164 -12.40 1.32 13.23
C MET A 164 -11.19 1.60 14.12
N THR A 165 -11.01 0.72 15.09
CA THR A 165 -10.01 0.80 16.17
C THR A 165 -9.23 -0.50 16.35
N THR A 166 -9.77 -1.62 15.88
CA THR A 166 -9.21 -2.95 16.15
C THR A 166 -9.03 -3.74 14.86
N GLY A 167 -8.12 -4.71 14.92
CA GLY A 167 -7.95 -5.72 13.88
C GLY A 167 -9.18 -6.59 13.67
N GLN A 168 -9.97 -6.84 14.72
CA GLN A 168 -11.21 -7.61 14.57
C GLN A 168 -12.25 -6.85 13.75
N GLU A 169 -12.41 -5.54 13.96
CA GLU A 169 -13.30 -4.73 13.12
C GLU A 169 -12.85 -4.72 11.65
N PHE A 170 -11.54 -4.69 11.42
CA PHE A 170 -10.97 -4.83 10.07
C PHE A 170 -11.32 -6.18 9.44
N ILE A 171 -11.10 -7.29 10.16
CA ILE A 171 -11.46 -8.64 9.71
C ILE A 171 -12.95 -8.73 9.39
N ASN A 172 -13.82 -8.24 10.29
CA ASN A 172 -15.27 -8.27 10.10
C ASN A 172 -15.71 -7.49 8.84
N VAL A 173 -15.05 -6.38 8.51
CA VAL A 173 -15.31 -5.63 7.27
C VAL A 173 -14.92 -6.46 6.05
N MET A 174 -13.76 -7.11 6.09
CA MET A 174 -13.27 -7.92 4.98
C MET A 174 -14.11 -9.19 4.76
N GLU A 175 -14.54 -9.85 5.84
CA GLU A 175 -15.43 -11.02 5.79
C GLU A 175 -16.80 -10.67 5.19
N LYS A 176 -17.39 -9.56 5.67
CA LYS A 176 -18.71 -9.10 5.21
C LYS A 176 -18.75 -8.84 3.70
N ASP A 177 -17.65 -8.32 3.16
CA ASP A 177 -17.62 -7.77 1.80
C ASP A 177 -16.86 -8.66 0.80
N GLY A 178 -16.23 -9.76 1.22
CA GLY A 178 -15.27 -10.48 0.37
C GLY A 178 -15.09 -11.99 0.56
N GLY A 179 -15.62 -12.62 1.63
CA GLY A 179 -15.63 -14.08 1.76
C GLY A 179 -15.37 -14.57 3.18
N MET A 180 -15.83 -15.81 3.46
CA MET A 180 -15.59 -16.46 4.75
C MET A 180 -14.10 -16.74 4.94
N ILE A 181 -13.59 -16.47 6.14
CA ILE A 181 -12.34 -17.10 6.60
C ILE A 181 -12.67 -18.58 6.82
N PRO A 182 -12.02 -19.51 6.10
CA PRO A 182 -12.32 -20.93 6.27
C PRO A 182 -12.03 -21.34 7.71
N ASP A 183 -12.87 -22.21 8.26
CA ASP A 183 -12.54 -22.88 9.52
C ASP A 183 -11.40 -23.91 9.32
N ASP A 184 -10.90 -24.47 10.41
CA ASP A 184 -9.75 -25.39 10.36
C ASP A 184 -10.07 -26.66 9.56
N GLU A 185 -11.32 -27.14 9.61
CA GLU A 185 -11.78 -28.30 8.85
C GLU A 185 -11.83 -28.00 7.34
N GLN A 186 -12.31 -26.82 6.97
CA GLN A 186 -12.29 -26.33 5.60
C GLN A 186 -10.86 -26.11 5.11
N CYS A 187 -9.98 -25.54 5.93
CA CYS A 187 -8.57 -25.40 5.60
C CYS A 187 -7.92 -26.76 5.32
N GLN A 188 -8.17 -27.77 6.15
CA GLN A 188 -7.67 -29.14 5.95
C GLN A 188 -8.21 -29.76 4.66
N LYS A 189 -9.52 -29.68 4.42
CA LYS A 189 -10.14 -30.18 3.19
C LYS A 189 -9.57 -29.51 1.95
N ILE A 190 -9.38 -28.20 1.99
CA ILE A 190 -8.80 -27.45 0.87
C ILE A 190 -7.35 -27.86 0.68
N GLN A 191 -6.55 -28.00 1.74
CA GLN A 191 -5.17 -28.48 1.65
C GLN A 191 -5.10 -29.90 1.06
N GLU A 192 -5.96 -30.83 1.47
CA GLU A 192 -6.00 -32.18 0.91
C GLU A 192 -6.39 -32.18 -0.58
N LEU A 193 -7.32 -31.31 -0.99
CA LEU A 193 -7.69 -31.14 -2.39
C LEU A 193 -6.54 -30.53 -3.18
N GLN A 194 -5.84 -29.55 -2.61
CA GLN A 194 -4.64 -28.94 -3.18
C GLN A 194 -3.53 -29.97 -3.34
N ASP A 195 -3.22 -30.77 -2.33
CA ASP A 195 -2.19 -31.80 -2.42
C ASP A 195 -2.53 -32.86 -3.48
N LYS A 196 -3.82 -33.17 -3.65
CA LYS A 196 -4.32 -34.05 -4.72
C LYS A 196 -4.26 -33.40 -6.11
N GLU A 197 -4.51 -32.10 -6.22
CA GLU A 197 -4.46 -31.34 -7.48
C GLU A 197 -3.05 -30.95 -7.89
N ILE A 198 -2.18 -30.54 -6.97
CA ILE A 198 -0.75 -30.25 -7.17
C ILE A 198 -0.03 -31.52 -7.63
N ARG A 199 -0.41 -32.70 -7.09
CA ARG A 199 0.03 -34.00 -7.62
C ARG A 199 -0.43 -34.27 -9.06
N LYS A 200 -1.53 -33.65 -9.52
CA LYS A 200 -2.07 -33.79 -10.89
C LYS A 200 -1.62 -32.68 -11.85
N ARG A 201 -1.34 -31.48 -11.33
CA ARG A 201 -0.94 -30.28 -12.07
C ARG A 201 0.27 -29.71 -11.36
N LYS A 202 1.44 -29.89 -11.95
CA LYS A 202 2.73 -29.42 -11.40
C LYS A 202 2.85 -27.90 -11.20
N GLU A 203 1.84 -27.09 -11.50
CA GLU A 203 1.95 -25.64 -11.43
C GLU A 203 0.62 -25.00 -11.00
N MET A 204 0.72 -24.07 -10.05
CA MET A 204 -0.31 -23.28 -9.35
C MET A 204 -0.76 -23.84 -7.99
N ALA A 205 -0.07 -23.37 -6.93
CA ALA A 205 -0.55 -23.47 -5.56
C ALA A 205 -1.89 -22.73 -5.44
N PHE A 206 -2.97 -23.47 -5.18
CA PHE A 206 -4.22 -22.87 -4.76
C PHE A 206 -4.05 -22.37 -3.31
N HIS A 207 -4.67 -21.25 -2.93
CA HIS A 207 -4.72 -20.77 -1.55
C HIS A 207 -6.09 -21.10 -0.93
N SER A 208 -6.14 -21.40 0.36
CA SER A 208 -7.36 -21.84 1.06
C SER A 208 -8.34 -20.71 1.36
N SER A 209 -7.88 -19.46 1.39
CA SER A 209 -8.71 -18.30 1.70
C SER A 209 -8.86 -17.35 0.52
N PRO A 210 -9.92 -16.51 0.51
CA PRO A 210 -10.10 -15.49 -0.52
C PRO A 210 -8.88 -14.59 -0.59
N GLU A 211 -8.29 -14.52 -1.78
CA GLU A 211 -7.18 -13.62 -2.04
C GLU A 211 -7.71 -12.21 -2.31
N PHE A 212 -6.99 -11.23 -1.78
CA PHE A 212 -7.20 -9.82 -2.05
C PHE A 212 -5.93 -9.25 -2.68
N THR A 213 -6.09 -8.23 -3.49
CA THR A 213 -5.00 -7.37 -3.94
C THR A 213 -4.96 -6.14 -3.06
N TYR A 214 -3.77 -5.67 -2.72
CA TYR A 214 -3.60 -4.46 -1.94
C TYR A 214 -2.56 -3.51 -2.53
N THR A 215 -2.72 -2.23 -2.22
CA THR A 215 -1.78 -1.15 -2.56
C THR A 215 -1.70 -0.16 -1.41
N LEU A 216 -0.49 0.13 -0.91
CA LEU A 216 -0.21 1.16 0.08
C LEU A 216 0.46 2.36 -0.59
N LEU A 217 -0.21 3.52 -0.52
CA LEU A 217 0.25 4.76 -1.15
C LEU A 217 1.04 5.66 -0.19
N PRO A 218 1.90 6.56 -0.72
CA PRO A 218 2.63 7.57 0.05
C PRO A 218 1.76 8.47 0.94
N ASP A 219 0.50 8.68 0.58
CA ASP A 219 -0.44 9.50 1.34
C ASP A 219 -1.08 8.76 2.54
N GLY A 220 -0.67 7.51 2.77
CA GLY A 220 -1.14 6.64 3.84
C GLY A 220 -2.44 5.90 3.54
N VAL A 221 -2.93 5.93 2.31
CA VAL A 221 -4.12 5.16 1.94
C VAL A 221 -3.74 3.74 1.55
N LEU A 222 -4.29 2.78 2.28
CA LEU A 222 -4.27 1.36 1.94
C LEU A 222 -5.54 1.00 1.17
N HIS A 223 -5.38 0.60 -0.09
CA HIS A 223 -6.43 0.06 -0.94
C HIS A 223 -6.40 -1.46 -0.83
N ILE A 224 -7.56 -2.10 -0.62
CA ILE A 224 -7.72 -3.55 -0.64
C ILE A 224 -8.93 -3.92 -1.47
N SER A 225 -8.84 -4.99 -2.26
CA SER A 225 -9.95 -5.46 -3.08
C SER A 225 -9.81 -6.93 -3.44
N ARG A 226 -10.91 -7.61 -3.75
CA ARG A 226 -10.88 -9.05 -4.02
C ARG A 226 -10.16 -9.41 -5.34
N ALA A 227 -9.35 -10.45 -5.28
CA ALA A 227 -8.56 -11.02 -6.37
C ALA A 227 -9.30 -12.24 -6.97
N ASP A 228 -10.42 -12.06 -7.68
CA ASP A 228 -11.26 -13.18 -8.15
C ASP A 228 -10.96 -13.66 -9.58
N THR A 229 -10.21 -12.90 -10.38
CA THR A 229 -9.85 -13.29 -11.76
C THR A 229 -8.45 -12.79 -12.14
N ALA A 230 -7.72 -13.54 -12.97
CA ALA A 230 -6.36 -13.18 -13.41
C ALA A 230 -6.29 -11.81 -14.11
N LEU A 231 -7.30 -11.48 -14.94
CA LEU A 231 -7.43 -10.18 -15.59
C LEU A 231 -7.60 -9.06 -14.55
N ARG A 232 -8.38 -9.31 -13.50
CA ARG A 232 -8.56 -8.39 -12.39
C ARG A 232 -7.31 -8.29 -11.54
N ASN A 233 -6.55 -9.37 -11.34
CA ASN A 233 -5.30 -9.32 -10.57
C ASN A 233 -4.22 -8.49 -11.27
N MET A 234 -4.11 -8.57 -12.61
CA MET A 234 -3.17 -7.74 -13.38
C MET A 234 -3.61 -6.28 -13.47
N ALA A 235 -4.91 -6.02 -13.67
CA ALA A 235 -5.43 -4.67 -13.79
C ALA A 235 -5.60 -3.97 -12.42
N SER A 236 -5.91 -4.72 -11.34
CA SER A 236 -6.24 -4.16 -10.02
C SER A 236 -5.02 -3.63 -9.30
N LYS A 237 -3.92 -4.40 -9.20
CA LYS A 237 -2.83 -4.12 -8.25
C LYS A 237 -2.17 -2.75 -8.41
N HIS A 238 -2.21 -2.14 -9.59
CA HIS A 238 -1.53 -0.86 -9.80
C HIS A 238 -2.35 0.16 -10.57
N VAL A 239 -2.80 -0.21 -11.76
CA VAL A 239 -3.48 0.70 -12.66
C VAL A 239 -4.83 1.13 -12.07
N LEU A 240 -5.57 0.19 -11.51
CA LEU A 240 -6.90 0.46 -10.94
C LEU A 240 -6.93 0.68 -9.43
N GLN A 241 -6.00 0.21 -8.61
CA GLN A 241 -6.00 0.52 -7.16
C GLN A 241 -5.21 1.79 -6.85
N ALA A 242 -4.06 1.97 -7.49
CA ALA A 242 -3.18 3.13 -7.27
C ALA A 242 -3.59 4.35 -8.11
N SER A 243 -4.65 4.25 -8.92
CA SER A 243 -5.05 5.29 -9.88
C SER A 243 -3.92 5.72 -10.83
N CYS A 244 -3.04 4.78 -11.23
CA CYS A 244 -1.81 5.06 -11.95
C CYS A 244 -0.84 5.99 -11.22
N GLU A 245 -0.72 5.89 -9.89
CA GLU A 245 0.37 6.61 -9.23
C GLU A 245 1.73 6.05 -9.59
N PRO A 246 2.72 6.92 -9.90
CA PRO A 246 4.05 6.48 -10.28
C PRO A 246 4.85 5.92 -9.09
N GLU A 247 4.40 6.23 -7.87
CA GLU A 247 5.07 5.91 -6.62
C GLU A 247 4.10 5.17 -5.70
N VAL A 248 4.50 3.97 -5.29
CA VAL A 248 3.77 3.10 -4.38
C VAL A 248 4.74 2.64 -3.30
N ILE A 249 4.30 2.58 -2.04
CA ILE A 249 5.15 2.04 -0.97
C ILE A 249 5.20 0.51 -1.08
N TYR A 250 4.02 -0.14 -1.11
CA TYR A 250 3.87 -1.58 -1.31
C TYR A 250 2.66 -1.92 -2.15
N ALA A 251 2.75 -2.99 -2.94
CA ALA A 251 1.60 -3.62 -3.55
C ALA A 251 1.82 -5.13 -3.63
N GLY A 252 0.72 -5.87 -3.68
CA GLY A 252 0.77 -7.32 -3.79
C GLY A 252 -0.58 -7.96 -3.54
N THR A 253 -0.57 -9.18 -3.03
CA THR A 253 -1.74 -9.90 -2.57
C THR A 253 -1.74 -10.07 -1.07
N CYS A 254 -2.91 -10.21 -0.50
CA CYS A 254 -3.06 -10.52 0.91
C CYS A 254 -4.23 -11.44 1.12
N ARG A 255 -4.17 -12.21 2.20
CA ARG A 255 -5.18 -13.20 2.57
C ARG A 255 -5.26 -13.35 4.07
N PHE A 256 -6.34 -13.93 4.55
CA PHE A 256 -6.50 -14.26 5.96
C PHE A 256 -6.22 -15.74 6.16
N GLU A 257 -5.34 -16.07 7.10
CA GLU A 257 -5.05 -17.45 7.50
C GLU A 257 -5.39 -17.64 8.96
N ARG A 258 -6.15 -18.69 9.28
CA ARG A 258 -6.38 -19.09 10.66
C ARG A 258 -5.27 -20.06 11.08
N ARG A 259 -4.63 -19.79 12.22
CA ARG A 259 -3.59 -20.63 12.83
C ARG A 259 -3.99 -20.86 14.29
N GLY A 260 -4.76 -21.92 14.54
CA GLY A 260 -5.48 -22.12 15.81
C GLY A 260 -6.51 -21.01 16.03
N ASP A 261 -6.59 -20.45 17.24
CA ASP A 261 -7.56 -19.40 17.58
C ASP A 261 -7.19 -18.00 17.04
N VAL A 262 -6.08 -17.88 16.31
CA VAL A 262 -5.54 -16.59 15.85
C VAL A 262 -5.68 -16.45 14.35
N VAL A 263 -6.23 -15.32 13.91
CA VAL A 263 -6.30 -14.93 12.50
C VAL A 263 -5.10 -14.05 12.14
N PHE A 264 -4.34 -14.47 11.13
CA PHE A 264 -3.23 -13.73 10.54
C PHE A 264 -3.67 -13.07 9.24
N LEU A 265 -3.34 -11.79 9.08
CA LEU A 265 -3.30 -11.15 7.76
C LEU A 265 -1.95 -11.45 7.13
N VAL A 266 -1.94 -12.31 6.13
CA VAL A 266 -0.74 -12.63 5.34
C VAL A 266 -0.67 -11.65 4.17
N MET A 267 0.47 -10.95 4.05
CA MET A 267 0.76 -9.96 3.02
C MET A 267 1.88 -10.49 2.13
N ASP A 268 1.54 -10.90 0.91
CA ASP A 268 2.48 -11.37 -0.10
C ASP A 268 2.84 -10.21 -1.04
N ASN A 269 4.11 -9.80 -1.07
CA ASN A 269 4.56 -8.63 -1.85
C ASN A 269 4.84 -8.98 -3.33
N ASP A 270 3.91 -9.70 -3.94
CA ASP A 270 4.04 -10.38 -5.23
C ASP A 270 3.76 -9.50 -6.47
N SER A 271 3.75 -8.18 -6.32
CA SER A 271 3.35 -7.27 -7.39
C SER A 271 4.26 -7.34 -8.63
N GLY A 272 5.50 -7.85 -8.51
CA GLY A 272 6.53 -7.94 -9.57
C GLY A 272 7.03 -6.59 -10.10
N THR A 273 6.18 -5.56 -10.03
CA THR A 273 6.42 -4.18 -10.39
C THR A 273 6.83 -3.37 -9.16
N TYR A 274 6.23 -3.68 -8.00
CA TYR A 274 6.47 -3.06 -6.70
C TYR A 274 6.79 -4.12 -5.65
N THR A 275 7.73 -5.00 -5.99
CA THR A 275 8.31 -5.93 -5.04
C THR A 275 9.43 -5.23 -4.26
N PRO A 276 9.37 -5.22 -2.90
CA PRO A 276 10.44 -4.67 -2.09
C PRO A 276 11.75 -5.37 -2.40
N LYS A 277 12.86 -4.64 -2.32
CA LYS A 277 14.18 -5.17 -2.63
C LYS A 277 14.71 -5.99 -1.45
N ASN A 278 14.08 -7.13 -1.19
CA ASN A 278 14.47 -8.19 -0.24
C ASN A 278 15.16 -7.72 1.06
N ASN A 279 14.70 -6.64 1.67
CA ASN A 279 15.22 -6.18 2.95
C ASN A 279 14.23 -6.56 4.05
N GLN A 280 14.65 -7.42 4.98
CA GLN A 280 13.84 -7.81 6.15
C GLN A 280 13.36 -6.58 6.93
N ASP A 281 14.15 -5.50 6.96
CA ASP A 281 13.78 -4.24 7.60
C ASP A 281 12.54 -3.59 6.95
N GLU A 282 12.42 -3.65 5.62
CA GLU A 282 11.30 -3.09 4.86
C GLU A 282 9.99 -3.85 5.16
N LEU A 283 10.06 -5.18 5.17
CA LEU A 283 8.92 -6.02 5.52
C LEU A 283 8.49 -5.81 6.98
N ALA A 284 9.45 -5.65 7.89
CA ALA A 284 9.19 -5.34 9.29
C ALA A 284 8.47 -3.99 9.47
N ARG A 285 8.79 -2.97 8.65
CA ARG A 285 8.07 -1.68 8.66
C ARG A 285 6.61 -1.84 8.28
N LEU A 286 6.31 -2.60 7.23
CA LEU A 286 4.92 -2.87 6.82
C LEU A 286 4.15 -3.63 7.90
N LYS A 287 4.74 -4.68 8.46
CA LYS A 287 4.17 -5.42 9.59
C LYS A 287 3.86 -4.49 10.75
N ASN A 288 4.83 -3.68 11.16
CA ASN A 288 4.70 -2.79 12.31
C ASN A 288 3.66 -1.70 12.08
N LEU A 289 3.59 -1.12 10.88
CA LEU A 289 2.56 -0.14 10.51
C LEU A 289 1.16 -0.73 10.66
N LEU A 290 0.93 -1.92 10.10
CA LEU A 290 -0.38 -2.55 10.10
C LEU A 290 -0.78 -3.02 11.50
N GLU A 291 0.11 -3.66 12.27
CA GLU A 291 -0.19 -4.08 13.64
C GLU A 291 -0.39 -2.89 14.60
N TRP A 292 0.26 -1.75 14.33
CA TRP A 292 0.05 -0.53 15.11
C TRP A 292 -1.32 0.09 14.83
N ASN A 293 -1.68 0.24 13.55
CA ASN A 293 -2.97 0.79 13.12
C ASN A 293 -4.14 -0.13 13.51
N PHE A 294 -4.04 -1.42 13.23
CA PHE A 294 -5.10 -2.41 13.47
C PHE A 294 -4.85 -3.17 14.76
N ARG A 295 -5.19 -2.58 15.91
CA ARG A 295 -4.89 -3.16 17.22
C ARG A 295 -5.38 -4.60 17.37
N GLY A 296 -4.47 -5.51 17.70
CA GLY A 296 -4.78 -6.93 17.89
C GLY A 296 -4.72 -7.76 16.62
N LEU A 297 -4.57 -7.15 15.44
CA LEU A 297 -4.27 -7.86 14.20
C LEU A 297 -2.88 -8.48 14.30
N LYS A 298 -2.74 -9.72 13.83
CA LYS A 298 -1.44 -10.35 13.60
C LYS A 298 -1.13 -10.29 12.12
N VAL A 299 0.07 -9.83 11.78
CA VAL A 299 0.46 -9.65 10.39
C VAL A 299 1.69 -10.49 10.10
N ASP A 300 1.60 -11.26 9.02
CA ASP A 300 2.70 -12.03 8.45
C ASP A 300 3.04 -11.43 7.08
N VAL A 301 4.30 -11.07 6.86
CA VAL A 301 4.70 -10.38 5.63
C VAL A 301 5.73 -11.24 4.94
N LYS A 302 5.41 -11.68 3.72
CA LYS A 302 6.25 -12.59 2.94
C LYS A 302 7.00 -11.84 1.85
N THR A 303 8.26 -12.22 1.66
CA THR A 303 9.03 -11.87 0.46
C THR A 303 8.39 -12.54 -0.74
N TYR A 304 8.45 -11.89 -1.90
CA TYR A 304 8.04 -12.55 -3.13
C TYR A 304 9.08 -13.62 -3.49
N VAL A 305 8.65 -14.88 -3.45
CA VAL A 305 9.42 -16.00 -3.98
C VAL A 305 8.76 -16.41 -5.30
N PRO A 306 9.45 -16.28 -6.45
CA PRO A 306 8.91 -16.75 -7.72
C PRO A 306 8.60 -18.26 -7.64
N PRO A 307 7.50 -18.74 -8.26
CA PRO A 307 7.21 -20.17 -8.34
C PRO A 307 8.40 -20.94 -8.92
N GLY A 308 8.88 -21.98 -8.22
CA GLY A 308 10.03 -22.79 -8.64
C GLY A 308 11.39 -22.33 -8.10
N MET A 309 11.42 -21.32 -7.22
CA MET A 309 12.59 -20.94 -6.42
C MET A 309 12.33 -21.21 -4.92
N ASP A 310 11.83 -22.40 -4.58
CA ASP A 310 11.71 -22.79 -3.17
C ASP A 310 13.12 -22.82 -2.55
N ASP A 311 13.22 -22.27 -1.33
CA ASP A 311 14.43 -22.13 -0.52
C ASP A 311 15.00 -23.51 -0.13
N ASN A 312 15.54 -24.28 -1.08
CA ASN A 312 16.27 -25.52 -0.83
C ASN A 312 17.61 -25.31 -0.08
N ASP A 313 17.87 -24.12 0.45
CA ASP A 313 19.14 -23.77 1.10
C ASP A 313 19.08 -23.87 2.64
N GLU A 314 17.95 -24.25 3.26
CA GLU A 314 17.87 -24.45 4.73
C GLU A 314 18.40 -25.82 5.22
N GLU A 315 18.79 -26.76 4.35
CA GLU A 315 19.33 -28.07 4.76
C GLU A 315 20.87 -28.16 4.86
N GLU A 316 21.64 -27.13 4.53
CA GLU A 316 23.13 -27.24 4.50
C GLU A 316 23.86 -26.73 5.77
N ASN A 317 23.15 -26.43 6.88
CA ASN A 317 23.79 -26.02 8.14
C ASN A 317 23.20 -26.67 9.43
N ALA A 318 22.72 -27.91 9.35
CA ALA A 318 22.40 -28.73 10.52
C ALA A 318 23.40 -29.87 10.70
#